data_AF-A0A2Z6R8S3-F1
#
_entry.id   AF-A0A2Z6R8S3-F1
#
_cell.length_a   1.000
_cell.length_b   1.000
_cell.length_c   1.000
_cell.angle_alpha   90.00
_cell.angle_beta   90.00
_cell.angle_gamma   90.00
#
_symmetry.space_group_name_H-M   'P 1'
#
loop_
_entity.id
_entity.type
_entity.pdbx_description
1 polymer ?
#
loop_
_entity_poly.entity_id
_entity_poly.type
_entity_poly.pdbx_seq_one_letter_code
_entity_poly.pdbx_strand_id
1 'polypeptide(L)'
;MLKRFVELEPALNLLAADNELIKSLCPINSEWIAIKDTISLLEPLEKVTRYLSGISYPTIGKVRLIYIGIQSHLKRFEENDNNTQREVAKVISSKIDEYWEIMDKNSITSAILDLRNKLKIFTNETNACQYIQTIYEIYKERANFSNSSITDQKQHSPKSAC
;
A
#
# COMPACT_ATOMS: atom_id res chain seq x y z
N MET A 1 7.16 -6.71 -19.37
CA MET A 1 6.89 -6.52 -20.81
C MET A 1 7.46 -5.20 -21.30
N LEU A 2 7.05 -4.04 -20.76
CA LEU A 2 7.57 -2.72 -21.17
C LEU A 2 9.10 -2.58 -21.05
N LYS A 3 9.72 -3.05 -19.97
CA LYS A 3 11.19 -3.06 -19.83
C LYS A 3 11.90 -3.81 -20.97
N ARG A 4 11.40 -5.01 -21.31
CA ARG A 4 11.92 -5.79 -22.44
C ARG A 4 11.70 -5.10 -23.78
N PHE A 5 10.61 -4.37 -23.93
CA PHE A 5 10.34 -3.59 -25.14
C PHE A 5 11.34 -2.43 -25.30
N VAL A 6 11.67 -1.73 -24.21
CA VAL A 6 12.72 -0.70 -24.21
C VAL A 6 14.11 -1.30 -24.46
N GLU A 7 14.41 -2.49 -23.94
CA GLU A 7 15.67 -3.20 -24.25
C GLU A 7 15.83 -3.50 -25.75
N LEU A 8 14.73 -3.65 -26.49
CA LEU A 8 14.72 -3.90 -27.94
C LEU A 8 14.81 -2.61 -28.77
N GLU A 9 14.76 -1.43 -28.16
CA GLU A 9 14.84 -0.11 -28.83
C GLU A 9 16.01 -0.02 -29.83
N PRO A 10 17.25 -0.44 -29.52
CA PRO A 10 18.36 -0.36 -30.47
C PRO A 10 18.18 -1.27 -31.69
N ALA A 11 17.62 -2.47 -31.50
CA ALA A 11 17.37 -3.41 -32.57
C ALA A 11 16.23 -2.93 -33.48
N LEU A 12 15.18 -2.35 -32.89
CA LEU A 12 14.08 -1.72 -33.61
C LEU A 12 14.55 -0.52 -34.44
N ASN A 13 15.44 0.30 -33.89
CA ASN A 13 16.00 1.44 -34.62
C ASN A 13 16.86 1.01 -35.81
N LEU A 14 17.61 -0.09 -35.69
CA LEU A 14 18.39 -0.66 -36.79
C LEU A 14 17.46 -1.22 -37.88
N LEU A 15 16.42 -1.96 -37.51
CA LEU A 15 15.41 -2.48 -38.45
C LEU A 15 14.61 -1.38 -39.14
N ALA A 16 14.30 -0.29 -38.42
CA ALA A 16 13.59 0.86 -38.95
C ALA A 16 14.44 1.70 -39.93
N ALA A 17 15.77 1.58 -39.90
CA ALA A 17 16.66 2.23 -40.87
C ALA A 17 16.52 1.60 -42.26
N ASP A 18 16.30 0.28 -42.32
CA ASP A 18 16.25 -0.48 -43.57
C ASP A 18 14.81 -0.68 -44.10
N ASN A 19 13.77 -0.43 -43.30
CA ASN A 19 12.38 -0.70 -43.67
C ASN A 19 11.42 0.43 -43.27
N GLU A 20 10.85 1.13 -44.26
CA GLU A 20 9.89 2.23 -44.05
C GLU A 20 8.60 1.80 -43.34
N LEU A 21 8.13 0.57 -43.56
CA LEU A 21 6.92 0.08 -42.88
C LEU A 21 7.17 -0.07 -41.38
N ILE A 22 8.33 -0.59 -41.00
CA ILE A 22 8.73 -0.72 -39.59
C ILE A 22 8.91 0.66 -38.96
N LYS A 23 9.54 1.58 -39.70
CA LYS A 23 9.71 2.97 -39.25
C LYS A 23 8.37 3.67 -38.96
N SER A 24 7.34 3.41 -39.76
CA SER A 24 5.99 3.97 -39.55
C SER A 24 5.28 3.44 -38.30
N LEU A 25 5.67 2.24 -37.83
CA LEU A 25 5.10 1.57 -36.65
C LEU A 25 5.92 1.80 -35.37
N CYS A 26 7.17 2.25 -35.50
CA CYS A 26 8.04 2.51 -34.36
C CYS A 26 7.58 3.77 -33.60
N PRO A 27 7.65 3.76 -32.26
CA PRO A 27 7.32 4.92 -31.48
C PRO A 27 8.22 6.11 -31.81
N ILE A 28 7.64 7.31 -31.76
CA ILE A 28 8.37 8.58 -31.90
C ILE A 28 9.09 8.88 -30.58
N ASN A 29 10.12 9.74 -30.59
CA ASN A 29 10.89 10.10 -29.39
C ASN A 29 10.02 10.49 -28.17
N SER A 30 8.92 11.22 -28.38
CA SER A 30 7.98 11.59 -27.31
C SER A 30 7.28 10.37 -26.70
N GLU A 31 6.95 9.38 -27.52
CA GLU A 31 6.30 8.15 -27.09
C GLU A 31 7.28 7.24 -26.34
N TRP A 32 8.55 7.18 -26.79
CA TRP A 32 9.62 6.51 -26.04
C TRP A 32 9.83 7.11 -24.66
N ILE A 33 9.78 8.44 -24.55
CA ILE A 33 9.85 9.15 -23.26
C ILE A 33 8.65 8.75 -22.39
N ALA A 34 7.43 8.80 -22.93
CA ALA A 34 6.23 8.42 -22.19
C ALA A 34 6.27 6.95 -21.70
N ILE A 35 6.80 6.03 -22.51
CA ILE A 35 6.99 4.63 -22.12
C ILE A 35 7.99 4.51 -20.96
N LYS A 36 9.13 5.23 -21.03
CA LYS A 36 10.15 5.25 -19.98
C LYS A 36 9.63 5.86 -18.67
N ASP A 37 8.84 6.92 -18.77
CA ASP A 37 8.16 7.54 -17.63
C ASP A 37 7.15 6.57 -17.00
N THR A 38 6.38 5.84 -17.82
CA THR A 38 5.45 4.82 -17.35
C THR A 38 6.17 3.69 -16.61
N ILE A 39 7.31 3.22 -17.12
CA ILE A 39 8.13 2.21 -16.44
C ILE A 39 8.59 2.73 -15.08
N SER A 40 9.02 4.00 -15.01
CA SER A 40 9.48 4.63 -13.76
C SER A 40 8.34 4.81 -12.75
N LEU A 41 7.14 5.12 -13.21
CA LEU A 41 5.93 5.20 -12.39
C LEU A 41 5.59 3.82 -11.78
N LEU A 42 5.67 2.75 -12.58
CA LEU A 42 5.27 1.40 -12.18
C LEU A 42 6.36 0.61 -11.41
N GLU A 43 7.62 1.06 -11.46
CA GLU A 43 8.75 0.31 -10.88
C GLU A 43 8.59 0.03 -9.36
N PRO A 44 8.16 0.97 -8.52
CA PRO A 44 7.96 0.68 -7.10
C PRO A 44 6.86 -0.35 -6.85
N LEU A 45 5.81 -0.39 -7.68
CA LEU A 45 4.76 -1.39 -7.57
C LEU A 45 5.32 -2.79 -7.88
N GLU A 46 6.14 -2.93 -8.92
CA GLU A 46 6.82 -4.18 -9.24
C GLU A 46 7.71 -4.67 -8.07
N LYS A 47 8.50 -3.76 -7.48
CA LYS A 47 9.36 -4.05 -6.33
C LYS A 47 8.55 -4.50 -5.12
N VAL A 48 7.45 -3.80 -4.83
CA VAL A 48 6.54 -4.12 -3.72
C VAL A 48 5.88 -5.47 -3.93
N THR A 49 5.32 -5.74 -5.12
CA THR A 49 4.69 -7.03 -5.40
C THR A 49 5.69 -8.17 -5.25
N ARG A 50 6.92 -8.02 -5.76
CA ARG A 50 7.98 -9.03 -5.59
C ARG A 50 8.34 -9.23 -4.11
N TYR A 51 8.49 -8.15 -3.36
CA TYR A 51 8.79 -8.20 -1.95
C TYR A 51 7.68 -8.92 -1.16
N LEU A 52 6.42 -8.55 -1.41
CA LEU A 52 5.25 -9.14 -0.75
C LEU A 52 5.01 -10.60 -1.16
N SER A 53 5.34 -10.97 -2.41
CA SER A 53 5.22 -12.36 -2.88
C SER A 53 6.30 -13.28 -2.27
N GLY A 54 7.44 -12.71 -1.88
CA GLY A 54 8.57 -13.46 -1.32
C GLY A 54 8.52 -13.68 0.19
N ILE A 55 7.57 -13.06 0.89
CA ILE A 55 7.43 -13.18 2.35
C ILE A 55 6.34 -14.17 2.72
N SER A 56 6.68 -15.15 3.55
CA SER A 56 5.71 -16.13 4.05
C SER A 56 4.69 -15.53 5.02
N TYR A 57 5.04 -14.45 5.70
CA TYR A 57 4.18 -13.75 6.67
C TYR A 57 4.33 -12.22 6.54
N PRO A 58 3.57 -11.57 5.65
CA PRO A 58 3.43 -10.12 5.67
C PRO A 58 2.77 -9.67 6.99
N THR A 59 3.52 -8.97 7.85
CA THR A 59 2.89 -8.25 8.96
C THR A 59 2.18 -7.02 8.40
N ILE A 60 0.91 -6.82 8.79
CA ILE A 60 0.10 -5.72 8.26
C ILE A 60 0.67 -4.33 8.63
N GLY A 61 1.47 -4.23 9.70
CA GLY A 61 2.30 -3.05 9.98
C GLY A 61 3.35 -2.72 8.90
N LYS A 62 3.96 -3.73 8.25
CA LYS A 62 4.88 -3.51 7.12
C LYS A 62 4.15 -3.05 5.86
N VAL A 63 2.95 -3.59 5.62
CA VAL A 63 2.11 -3.21 4.48
C VAL A 63 1.75 -1.71 4.54
N ARG A 64 1.54 -1.15 5.73
CA ARG A 64 1.33 0.29 5.92
C ARG A 64 2.50 1.15 5.47
N LEU A 65 3.73 0.77 5.83
CA LEU A 65 4.93 1.51 5.40
C LEU A 65 5.11 1.46 3.88
N ILE A 66 4.82 0.29 3.29
CA ILE A 66 4.83 0.10 1.83
C ILE A 66 3.81 1.02 1.16
N TYR A 67 2.58 1.07 1.68
CA TYR A 67 1.53 1.95 1.17
C TYR A 67 1.95 3.42 1.21
N ILE A 68 2.47 3.91 2.34
CA ILE A 68 2.97 5.29 2.48
C ILE A 68 4.06 5.59 1.45
N GLY A 69 4.96 4.63 1.23
CA GLY A 69 6.02 4.73 0.22
C GLY A 69 5.48 4.84 -1.21
N ILE A 70 4.48 4.02 -1.56
CA ILE A 70 3.83 4.06 -2.87
C ILE A 70 3.08 5.39 -3.06
N GLN A 71 2.27 5.82 -2.08
CA GLN A 71 1.57 7.10 -2.16
C GLN A 71 2.52 8.28 -2.33
N SER A 72 3.64 8.29 -1.58
CA SER A 72 4.66 9.33 -1.70
C SER A 72 5.31 9.36 -3.09
N HIS A 73 5.50 8.18 -3.71
CA HIS A 73 5.98 8.07 -5.09
C HIS A 73 4.97 8.60 -6.09
N LEU A 74 3.70 8.18 -6.00
CA LEU A 74 2.63 8.63 -6.89
C LEU A 74 2.42 10.14 -6.81
N LYS A 75 2.44 10.71 -5.61
CA LYS A 75 2.29 12.15 -5.37
C LYS A 75 3.37 12.98 -6.09
N ARG A 76 4.61 12.49 -6.17
CA ARG A 76 5.68 13.17 -6.94
C ARG A 76 5.37 13.25 -8.43
N PHE A 77 4.66 12.26 -8.98
CA PHE A 77 4.23 12.27 -10.37
C PHE A 77 3.02 13.18 -10.58
N GLU A 78 2.18 13.35 -9.56
CA GLU A 78 1.02 14.25 -9.58
C GLU A 78 1.39 15.74 -9.47
N GLU A 79 2.43 16.06 -8.70
CA GLU A 79 2.93 17.42 -8.44
C GLU A 79 3.80 17.97 -9.59
N ASN A 80 4.27 17.11 -10.50
CA ASN A 80 5.06 17.54 -11.65
C ASN A 80 4.15 17.85 -12.85
N ASP A 81 3.90 19.13 -13.11
CA ASP A 81 3.00 19.60 -14.18
C ASP A 81 3.41 19.17 -15.59
N ASN A 82 4.71 18.89 -15.83
CA ASN A 82 5.22 18.45 -17.12
C ASN A 82 5.11 16.94 -17.35
N ASN A 83 4.53 16.21 -16.40
CA ASN A 83 4.50 14.76 -16.44
C ASN A 83 3.33 14.22 -17.28
N THR A 84 3.65 13.58 -18.40
CA THR A 84 2.66 12.92 -19.26
C THR A 84 1.87 11.83 -18.53
N GLN A 85 2.44 11.26 -17.45
CA GLN A 85 1.85 10.18 -16.68
C GLN A 85 1.06 10.66 -15.45
N ARG A 86 0.81 11.97 -15.32
CA ARG A 86 0.06 12.54 -14.20
C ARG A 86 -1.34 11.91 -14.03
N GLU A 87 -2.09 11.80 -15.12
CA GLU A 87 -3.44 11.22 -15.07
C GLU A 87 -3.40 9.72 -14.72
N VAL A 88 -2.41 9.00 -15.23
CA VAL A 88 -2.19 7.59 -14.88
C VAL A 88 -1.85 7.45 -13.39
N ALA A 89 -0.99 8.31 -12.86
CA ALA A 89 -0.65 8.34 -11.44
C ALA A 89 -1.88 8.59 -10.55
N LYS A 90 -2.74 9.55 -10.91
CA LYS A 90 -4.00 9.82 -10.18
C LYS A 90 -4.94 8.63 -10.16
N VAL A 91 -5.13 7.96 -11.30
CA VAL A 91 -6.00 6.78 -11.39
C VAL A 91 -5.46 5.64 -10.53
N ILE A 92 -4.15 5.40 -10.56
CA ILE A 92 -3.49 4.40 -9.71
C ILE A 92 -3.65 4.76 -8.23
N SER A 93 -3.39 6.03 -7.87
CA SER A 93 -3.50 6.55 -6.50
C SER A 93 -4.91 6.33 -5.95
N SER A 94 -5.93 6.75 -6.70
CA SER A 94 -7.35 6.56 -6.34
C SER A 94 -7.70 5.08 -6.14
N LYS A 95 -7.20 4.19 -7.00
CA LYS A 95 -7.49 2.75 -6.85
C LYS A 95 -6.81 2.14 -5.63
N ILE A 96 -5.59 2.57 -5.31
CA ILE A 96 -4.86 2.11 -4.13
C ILE A 96 -5.55 2.63 -2.86
N ASP A 97 -6.03 3.87 -2.86
CA ASP A 97 -6.75 4.46 -1.74
C ASP A 97 -8.06 3.71 -1.43
N GLU A 98 -8.82 3.32 -2.46
CA GLU A 98 -10.02 2.49 -2.31
C GLU A 98 -9.72 1.16 -1.59
N TYR A 99 -8.62 0.48 -1.95
CA TYR A 99 -8.20 -0.73 -1.25
C TYR A 99 -7.69 -0.44 0.17
N TRP A 100 -7.08 0.73 0.38
CA TRP A 100 -6.52 1.11 1.67
C TRP A 100 -7.59 1.40 2.72
N GLU A 101 -8.74 1.97 2.34
CA GLU A 101 -9.86 2.26 3.27
C GLU A 101 -10.27 1.01 4.08
N ILE A 102 -10.23 -0.16 3.45
CA ILE A 102 -10.57 -1.44 4.09
C ILE A 102 -9.51 -1.85 5.14
N MET A 103 -8.25 -1.52 4.90
CA MET A 103 -7.12 -1.96 5.74
C MET A 103 -6.67 -0.94 6.78
N ASP A 104 -7.02 0.35 6.63
CA ASP A 104 -6.43 1.44 7.39
C ASP A 104 -6.53 1.23 8.91
N LYS A 105 -7.74 1.02 9.45
CA LYS A 105 -7.97 0.85 10.90
C LYS A 105 -7.19 -0.33 11.50
N ASN A 106 -7.20 -1.48 10.83
CA ASN A 106 -6.51 -2.68 11.31
C ASN A 106 -4.98 -2.53 11.20
N SER A 107 -4.52 -1.81 10.17
CA SER A 107 -3.11 -1.58 9.96
C SER A 107 -2.50 -0.72 11.06
N ILE A 108 -3.18 0.33 11.57
CA ILE A 108 -2.69 1.18 12.67
C ILE A 108 -2.48 0.36 13.94
N THR A 109 -3.45 -0.49 14.30
CA THR A 109 -3.37 -1.32 15.50
C THR A 109 -2.17 -2.28 15.42
N SER A 110 -1.98 -2.96 14.28
CA SER A 110 -0.81 -3.83 14.11
C SER A 110 0.51 -3.06 14.05
N ALA A 111 0.49 -1.85 13.49
CA ALA A 111 1.63 -0.95 13.43
C ALA A 111 2.13 -0.57 14.83
N ILE A 112 1.21 -0.29 15.75
CA ILE A 112 1.51 0.02 17.15
C ILE A 112 2.06 -1.21 17.87
N LEU A 113 1.49 -2.38 17.60
CA LEU A 113 1.91 -3.65 18.21
C LEU A 113 3.27 -4.15 17.67
N ASP A 114 3.65 -3.77 16.45
CA ASP A 114 4.96 -4.06 15.90
C ASP A 114 6.00 -3.07 16.45
N LEU A 115 6.72 -3.52 17.48
CA LEU A 115 7.75 -2.74 18.17
C LEU A 115 8.79 -2.12 17.22
N ARG A 116 9.04 -2.75 16.06
CA ARG A 116 10.04 -2.29 15.08
C ARG A 116 9.58 -1.07 14.28
N ASN A 117 8.27 -0.87 14.16
CA ASN A 117 7.67 0.17 13.33
C ASN A 117 6.95 1.26 14.15
N LYS A 118 6.74 1.04 15.46
CA LYS A 118 5.98 1.88 16.40
C LYS A 118 6.19 3.41 16.26
N LEU A 119 7.41 3.87 15.97
CA LEU A 119 7.75 5.30 15.86
C LEU A 119 7.86 5.82 14.42
N LYS A 120 7.91 4.94 13.41
CA LYS A 120 8.08 5.34 12.00
C LYS A 120 6.77 5.63 11.27
N ILE A 121 5.64 5.25 11.88
CA ILE A 121 4.32 5.27 11.25
C ILE A 121 3.55 6.55 11.57
N PHE A 122 3.87 7.20 12.68
CA PHE A 122 3.18 8.41 13.11
C PHE A 122 3.99 9.63 12.68
N THR A 123 3.43 10.41 11.76
CA THR A 123 3.92 11.75 11.41
C THR A 123 3.71 12.76 12.55
N ASN A 124 2.75 12.51 13.45
CA ASN A 124 2.46 13.33 14.63
C ASN A 124 2.21 12.42 15.84
N GLU A 125 3.02 12.60 16.89
CA GLU A 125 2.93 11.86 18.15
C GLU A 125 1.57 12.03 18.85
N THR A 126 0.92 13.17 18.65
CA THR A 126 -0.39 13.48 19.25
C THR A 126 -1.49 12.57 18.70
N ASN A 127 -1.46 12.31 17.39
CA ASN A 127 -2.42 11.41 16.72
C ASN A 127 -2.19 9.96 17.17
N ALA A 128 -0.93 9.58 17.41
CA ALA A 128 -0.58 8.26 17.94
C ALA A 128 -1.17 8.04 19.34
N CYS A 129 -0.97 9.02 20.23
CA CYS A 129 -1.48 8.97 21.60
C CYS A 129 -3.01 8.89 21.64
N GLN A 130 -3.70 9.72 20.86
CA GLN A 130 -5.17 9.68 20.77
C GLN A 130 -5.66 8.30 20.31
N TYR A 131 -5.04 7.73 19.28
CA TYR A 131 -5.43 6.42 18.76
C TYR A 131 -5.19 5.30 19.78
N ILE A 132 -4.05 5.32 20.46
CA ILE A 132 -3.75 4.37 21.55
C ILE A 132 -4.78 4.50 22.68
N GLN A 133 -5.15 5.73 23.04
CA GLN A 133 -6.17 6.01 24.05
C GLN A 133 -7.53 5.41 23.65
N THR A 134 -7.96 5.63 22.39
CA THR A 134 -9.22 5.07 21.88
C THR A 134 -9.22 3.55 21.88
N ILE A 135 -8.14 2.92 21.42
CA ILE A 135 -8.00 1.46 21.44
C ILE A 135 -8.05 0.93 22.88
N TYR A 136 -7.36 1.60 23.81
CA TYR A 136 -7.36 1.22 25.22
C TYR A 136 -8.76 1.28 25.84
N GLU A 137 -9.53 2.35 25.60
CA GLU A 137 -10.90 2.45 26.11
C GLU A 137 -11.82 1.36 25.50
N ILE A 138 -11.70 1.05 24.21
CA ILE A 138 -12.43 -0.07 23.58
C ILE A 138 -12.12 -1.41 24.26
N TYR A 139 -10.83 -1.67 24.55
CA TYR A 139 -10.43 -2.89 25.24
C TYR A 139 -10.96 -2.93 26.67
N LYS A 140 -10.90 -1.82 27.39
CA LYS A 140 -11.40 -1.68 28.75
C LYS A 140 -12.91 -1.89 28.83
N GLU A 141 -13.68 -1.32 27.90
CA GLU A 141 -15.12 -1.56 27.79
C GLU A 141 -15.44 -3.04 27.53
N ARG A 142 -14.71 -3.70 26.61
CA ARG A 142 -14.87 -5.14 26.36
C ARG A 142 -14.49 -6.00 27.56
N ALA A 143 -13.42 -5.67 28.28
CA ALA A 143 -13.01 -6.38 29.49
C ALA A 143 -14.09 -6.25 30.58
N ASN A 144 -14.69 -5.07 30.72
CA ASN A 144 -15.77 -4.84 31.68
C ASN A 144 -17.06 -5.60 31.30
N PHE A 145 -17.41 -5.69 30.01
CA PHE A 145 -18.51 -6.53 29.52
C PHE A 145 -18.27 -8.04 29.74
N SER A 146 -17.01 -8.47 29.65
CA SER A 146 -16.63 -9.87 29.90
C SER A 146 -16.81 -10.22 31.38
N ASN A 147 -16.50 -9.27 32.28
CA ASN A 147 -16.59 -9.46 33.71
C ASN A 147 -18.05 -9.42 34.23
N SER A 148 -18.95 -8.66 33.61
CA SER A 148 -20.38 -8.66 33.97
C SER A 148 -21.09 -9.95 33.54
N SER A 149 -20.66 -10.55 32.42
CA SER A 149 -21.22 -11.82 31.91
C SER A 149 -20.82 -13.04 32.76
N ILE A 150 -19.66 -12.97 33.44
CA ILE A 150 -19.18 -14.04 34.33
C ILE A 150 -19.88 -13.99 35.71
N THR A 151 -20.31 -12.82 36.16
CA THR A 151 -21.04 -12.68 37.42
C THR A 151 -22.46 -13.25 37.39
N ASP A 152 -23.10 -13.32 36.22
CA ASP A 152 -24.46 -13.88 36.09
C ASP A 152 -24.48 -15.42 36.10
N GLN A 153 -23.36 -16.10 35.81
CA GLN A 153 -23.29 -17.57 35.84
C GLN A 153 -22.96 -18.15 37.22
N LYS A 154 -22.57 -17.32 38.22
CA LYS A 154 -22.30 -17.79 39.59
C LYS A 154 -23.54 -17.87 40.50
N GLN A 155 -24.73 -17.48 40.03
CA GLN A 155 -25.96 -17.52 40.84
C GLN A 155 -26.82 -18.80 40.69
N HIS A 156 -26.39 -19.77 39.87
CA HIS A 156 -27.02 -21.10 39.81
C HIS A 156 -26.01 -22.21 40.09
N SER A 157 -25.56 -22.29 41.35
CA SER A 157 -25.23 -23.59 41.95
C SER A 157 -26.48 -24.11 42.66
N PRO A 158 -26.98 -25.33 42.35
CA PRO A 158 -28.11 -25.89 43.06
C PRO A 158 -27.72 -26.17 44.51
N LYS A 159 -28.49 -25.61 45.44
CA LYS A 159 -28.41 -25.91 46.87
C LYS A 159 -28.64 -27.42 47.07
N SER A 160 -27.80 -28.00 47.93
CA SER A 160 -28.03 -29.31 48.51
C SER A 160 -29.42 -29.38 49.15
N ALA A 161 -30.10 -30.51 48.94
CA ALA A 161 -31.25 -30.90 49.74
C ALA A 161 -31.14 -32.41 50.01
N CYS A 162 -30.95 -32.71 51.30
CA CYS A 162 -31.08 -33.98 52.04
C CYS A 162 -30.26 -35.18 51.56
#